data_AF-A0A971VGR4-F1
#
_entry.id   AF-A0A971VGR4-F1
#
_cell.length_a   1.000
_cell.length_b   1.000
_cell.length_c   1.000
_cell.angle_alpha   90.00
_cell.angle_beta   90.00
_cell.angle_gamma   90.00
#
_symmetry.space_group_name_H-M   'P 1'
#
loop_
_entity.id
_entity.type
_entity.pdbx_description
1 polymer ?
#
loop_
_entity_poly.entity_id
_entity_poly.type
_entity_poly.pdbx_seq_one_letter_code
_entity_poly.pdbx_strand_id
1 'polypeptide(L)'
;MESDVVNRLFTAIDEDAFKFNAIEALVMQRSDYVIQGEDYYAEIMVAGRDTTQPPVVTINGRELETVSGRGIYRVPATTVGEKSWEGDVLIKGPDGSDRHFPIKGQYMVSSPNVVISPTKMNVFYEGVENPVEVSVPGIPSENLRVSITNGKITRRGAGYIVQPTNGSAGRESVISVSANVNGNDRNLGRKSFRIRRVPDPVAKVNNQRDGTIPKAILTAQLGVVADMEDFEFDLQFKVTGFSVAVIRNGYIVDSKSNNNLFTEEQKELMRGANRGQRVFIQDIQASGPDGRRRALGTITLVVD
;
A
#
# COMPACT_ATOMS: atom_id res chain seq x y z
N MET A 1 -68.60 27.93 -38.38
CA MET A 1 -68.09 29.31 -38.21
C MET A 1 -67.39 29.50 -36.88
N GLU A 2 -68.02 29.29 -35.71
CA GLU A 2 -67.28 29.38 -34.42
C GLU A 2 -66.20 28.30 -34.27
N SER A 3 -66.48 27.05 -34.63
CA SER A 3 -65.47 25.98 -34.60
C SER A 3 -64.30 26.21 -35.56
N ASP A 4 -64.53 26.92 -36.67
CA ASP A 4 -63.48 27.24 -37.65
C ASP A 4 -62.55 28.35 -37.13
N VAL A 5 -63.10 29.31 -36.38
CA VAL A 5 -62.34 30.37 -35.72
C VAL A 5 -61.55 29.82 -34.54
N VAL A 6 -62.16 28.93 -33.73
CA VAL A 6 -61.46 28.24 -32.63
C VAL A 6 -60.34 27.34 -33.15
N ASN A 7 -60.58 26.57 -34.22
CA ASN A 7 -59.52 25.78 -34.85
C ASN A 7 -58.42 26.66 -35.44
N ARG A 8 -58.75 27.79 -36.07
CA ARG A 8 -57.73 28.75 -36.55
C ARG A 8 -56.90 29.33 -35.42
N LEU A 9 -57.52 29.72 -34.31
CA LEU A 9 -56.83 30.27 -33.14
C LEU A 9 -55.98 29.20 -32.44
N PHE A 10 -56.47 27.95 -32.39
CA PHE A 10 -55.71 26.82 -31.85
C PHE A 10 -54.51 26.48 -32.73
N THR A 11 -54.69 26.43 -34.06
CA THR A 11 -53.58 26.24 -35.01
C THR A 11 -52.60 27.40 -34.99
N ALA A 12 -53.05 28.65 -34.83
CA ALA A 12 -52.17 29.81 -34.74
C ALA A 12 -51.35 29.84 -33.44
N ILE A 13 -51.90 29.35 -32.33
CA ILE A 13 -51.15 29.19 -31.06
C ILE A 13 -50.14 28.02 -31.16
N ASP A 14 -50.50 26.95 -31.87
CA ASP A 14 -49.64 25.78 -32.10
C ASP A 14 -48.57 26.04 -33.18
N GLU A 15 -48.81 27.02 -34.07
CA GLU A 15 -47.83 27.52 -35.05
C GLU A 15 -46.65 28.24 -34.40
N ASP A 16 -46.81 28.82 -33.20
CA ASP A 16 -45.74 29.49 -32.45
C ASP A 16 -45.01 28.57 -31.45
N ALA A 17 -45.44 27.32 -31.32
CA ALA A 17 -44.86 26.34 -30.41
C ALA A 17 -43.73 25.53 -31.05
N PHE A 18 -42.65 25.29 -30.31
CA PHE A 18 -41.63 24.33 -30.74
C PHE A 18 -42.21 22.92 -30.78
N LYS A 19 -42.12 22.27 -31.95
CA LYS A 19 -42.56 20.90 -32.13
C LYS A 19 -41.48 19.95 -31.65
N PHE A 20 -41.76 19.22 -30.57
CA PHE A 20 -40.90 18.14 -30.08
C PHE A 20 -41.56 16.80 -30.39
N ASN A 21 -40.82 15.87 -30.99
CA ASN A 21 -41.32 14.55 -31.35
C ASN A 21 -40.69 13.41 -30.53
N ALA A 22 -39.72 13.73 -29.67
CA ALA A 22 -39.12 12.81 -28.72
C ALA A 22 -38.89 13.51 -27.37
N ILE A 23 -39.12 12.78 -26.28
CA ILE A 23 -38.94 13.25 -24.91
C ILE A 23 -37.96 12.31 -24.22
N GLU A 24 -36.96 12.85 -23.53
CA GLU A 24 -35.99 12.07 -22.75
C GLU A 24 -35.68 12.75 -21.41
N ALA A 25 -35.30 11.95 -20.40
CA ALA A 25 -34.81 12.48 -19.14
C ALA A 25 -33.29 12.68 -19.22
N LEU A 26 -32.81 13.84 -18.77
CA LEU A 26 -31.40 14.19 -18.68
C LEU A 26 -31.00 14.34 -17.22
N VAL A 27 -29.79 13.86 -16.89
CA VAL A 27 -29.18 14.00 -15.57
C VAL A 27 -27.98 14.93 -15.71
N MET A 28 -27.96 16.00 -14.90
CA MET A 28 -26.87 16.96 -14.83
C MET A 28 -26.23 16.89 -13.45
N GLN A 29 -25.14 16.14 -13.34
CA GLN A 29 -24.33 16.06 -12.15
C GLN A 29 -23.31 17.19 -12.05
N ARG A 30 -23.02 17.65 -10.83
CA ARG A 30 -21.92 18.61 -10.59
C ARG A 30 -20.54 17.96 -10.73
N SER A 31 -20.42 16.69 -10.37
CA SER A 31 -19.22 15.87 -10.50
C SER A 31 -19.63 14.42 -10.74
N ASP A 32 -18.91 13.72 -11.61
CA ASP A 32 -19.02 12.29 -11.83
C ASP A 32 -18.13 11.47 -10.86
N TYR A 33 -17.32 12.15 -10.04
CA TYR A 33 -16.49 11.58 -8.99
C TYR A 33 -16.85 12.19 -7.62
N VAL A 34 -17.12 11.32 -6.64
CA VAL A 34 -17.35 11.71 -5.24
C VAL A 34 -16.54 10.80 -4.32
N ILE A 35 -16.02 11.34 -3.22
CA ILE A 35 -15.30 10.55 -2.23
C ILE A 35 -16.33 9.85 -1.33
N GLN A 36 -16.03 8.62 -0.90
CA GLN A 36 -16.91 7.91 0.04
C GLN A 36 -17.26 8.82 1.22
N GLY A 37 -18.55 8.96 1.54
CA GLY A 37 -19.05 9.79 2.63
C GLY A 37 -19.26 11.28 2.28
N GLU A 38 -19.03 11.68 1.04
CA GLU A 38 -19.55 12.95 0.48
C GLU A 38 -20.94 12.74 -0.15
N ASP A 39 -21.68 13.84 -0.31
CA ASP A 39 -22.99 13.83 -0.98
C ASP A 39 -22.81 13.87 -2.50
N TYR A 40 -23.50 12.96 -3.20
CA TYR A 40 -23.66 13.03 -4.64
C TYR A 40 -24.80 13.99 -5.01
N TYR A 41 -24.51 14.99 -5.83
CA TYR A 41 -25.49 15.99 -6.27
C TYR A 41 -25.72 15.90 -7.78
N ALA A 42 -26.99 15.75 -8.17
CA ALA A 42 -27.43 15.81 -9.56
C ALA A 42 -28.82 16.43 -9.70
N GLU A 43 -29.00 17.21 -10.76
CA GLU A 43 -30.30 17.74 -11.20
C GLU A 43 -30.87 16.83 -12.29
N ILE A 44 -32.17 16.51 -12.22
CA ILE A 44 -32.84 15.64 -13.19
C ILE A 44 -33.89 16.49 -13.92
N MET A 45 -33.80 16.54 -15.24
CA MET A 45 -34.69 17.35 -16.09
C MET A 45 -35.28 16.51 -17.22
N VAL A 46 -36.42 16.94 -17.75
CA VAL A 46 -37.02 16.36 -18.96
C VAL A 46 -36.72 17.28 -20.14
N ALA A 47 -36.14 16.72 -21.20
CA ALA A 47 -35.81 17.43 -22.42
C ALA A 47 -36.67 16.92 -23.58
N GLY A 48 -37.27 17.86 -24.33
CA GLY A 48 -37.90 17.59 -25.62
C GLY A 48 -36.91 17.83 -26.76
N ARG A 49 -36.92 16.98 -27.79
CA ARG A 49 -36.13 17.17 -29.02
C ARG A 49 -36.98 16.93 -30.28
N ASP A 50 -36.53 17.52 -31.38
CA ASP A 50 -37.04 17.27 -32.73
C ASP A 50 -36.01 16.45 -33.51
N THR A 51 -36.37 15.22 -33.92
CA THR A 51 -35.50 14.38 -34.76
C THR A 51 -35.59 14.70 -36.25
N THR A 52 -36.61 15.45 -36.68
CA THR A 52 -36.81 15.85 -38.08
C THR A 52 -36.07 17.14 -38.43
N GLN A 53 -35.90 18.02 -37.44
CA GLN A 53 -35.12 19.26 -37.55
C GLN A 53 -34.00 19.25 -36.51
N PRO A 54 -32.88 18.55 -36.79
CA PRO A 54 -31.75 18.51 -35.88
C PRO A 54 -31.16 19.92 -35.68
N PRO A 55 -30.73 20.27 -34.45
CA PRO A 55 -30.05 21.54 -34.20
C PRO A 55 -28.69 21.58 -34.89
N VAL A 56 -28.25 22.79 -35.21
CA VAL A 56 -26.87 23.06 -35.63
C VAL A 56 -26.07 23.40 -34.38
N VAL A 57 -25.08 22.57 -34.03
CA VAL A 57 -24.26 22.76 -32.83
C VAL A 57 -22.86 23.14 -33.23
N THR A 58 -22.39 24.30 -32.77
CA THR A 58 -21.03 24.80 -33.05
C THR A 58 -20.24 24.92 -31.76
N ILE A 59 -19.05 24.33 -31.69
CA ILE A 59 -18.11 24.48 -30.56
C ILE A 59 -16.78 25.02 -31.09
N ASN A 60 -16.26 26.09 -30.48
CA ASN A 60 -15.01 26.74 -30.90
C ASN A 60 -14.96 27.05 -32.43
N GLY A 61 -16.09 27.43 -33.02
CA GLY A 61 -16.21 27.75 -34.45
C GLY A 61 -16.30 26.55 -35.40
N ARG A 62 -16.39 25.32 -34.88
CA ARG A 62 -16.57 24.09 -35.67
C ARG A 62 -17.95 23.49 -35.43
N GLU A 63 -18.70 23.27 -36.52
CA GLU A 63 -19.96 22.53 -36.50
C GLU A 63 -19.70 21.05 -36.16
N LEU A 64 -20.51 20.52 -35.25
CA LEU A 64 -20.46 19.13 -34.80
C LEU A 64 -21.38 18.26 -35.65
N GLU A 65 -21.08 16.97 -35.67
CA GLU A 65 -22.02 15.97 -36.18
C GLU A 65 -23.24 15.89 -35.26
N THR A 66 -24.44 16.07 -35.83
CA THR A 66 -25.70 15.89 -35.11
C THR A 66 -26.33 14.54 -35.44
N VAL A 67 -26.50 13.70 -34.41
CA VAL A 67 -27.09 12.35 -34.56
C VAL A 67 -28.38 12.27 -33.75
N SER A 68 -29.50 12.04 -34.42
CA SER A 68 -30.84 11.92 -33.81
C SER A 68 -31.21 13.13 -32.93
N GLY A 69 -30.90 14.35 -33.40
CA GLY A 69 -31.17 15.59 -32.67
C GLY A 69 -30.15 15.94 -31.58
N ARG A 70 -28.97 15.29 -31.54
CA ARG A 70 -27.90 15.54 -30.55
C ARG A 70 -26.57 15.88 -31.22
N GLY A 71 -25.96 17.02 -30.88
CA GLY A 71 -24.60 17.34 -31.29
C GLY A 71 -23.58 16.48 -30.55
N ILE A 72 -22.67 15.82 -31.27
CA ILE A 72 -21.67 14.92 -30.71
C ILE A 72 -20.32 15.64 -30.61
N TYR A 73 -19.92 15.98 -29.38
CA TYR A 73 -18.60 16.56 -29.11
C TYR A 73 -17.64 15.48 -28.61
N ARG A 74 -16.59 15.21 -29.39
CA ARG A 74 -15.55 14.22 -29.04
C ARG A 74 -14.16 14.79 -29.31
N VAL A 75 -13.36 14.90 -28.26
CA VAL A 75 -11.98 15.38 -28.33
C VAL A 75 -11.03 14.43 -27.59
N PRO A 76 -9.81 14.17 -28.10
CA PRO A 76 -8.83 13.36 -27.39
C PRO A 76 -8.31 14.12 -26.15
N ALA A 77 -8.33 13.46 -24.99
CA ALA A 77 -7.83 14.00 -23.74
C ALA A 77 -6.30 13.78 -23.63
N THR A 78 -5.52 14.71 -24.19
CA THR A 78 -4.04 14.55 -24.31
C THR A 78 -3.23 15.21 -23.19
N THR A 79 -3.78 16.24 -22.52
CA THR A 79 -3.08 17.00 -21.48
C THR A 79 -3.91 17.06 -20.22
N VAL A 80 -3.24 16.89 -19.08
CA VAL A 80 -3.88 16.95 -17.76
C VAL A 80 -4.40 18.34 -17.43
N GLY A 81 -5.33 18.39 -16.47
CA GLY A 81 -5.95 19.61 -15.95
C GLY A 81 -7.35 19.86 -16.49
N GLU A 82 -7.94 20.96 -16.02
CA GLU A 82 -9.28 21.40 -16.42
C GLU A 82 -9.28 21.88 -17.87
N LYS A 83 -10.31 21.47 -18.62
CA LYS A 83 -10.55 21.84 -20.00
C LYS A 83 -11.93 22.46 -20.08
N SER A 84 -12.01 23.70 -20.51
CA SER A 84 -13.26 24.39 -20.81
C SER A 84 -13.51 24.43 -22.31
N TRP A 85 -14.78 24.51 -22.69
CA TRP A 85 -15.21 24.75 -24.05
C TRP A 85 -16.48 25.59 -24.05
N GLU A 86 -16.64 26.39 -25.09
CA GLU A 86 -17.81 27.22 -25.32
C GLU A 86 -18.32 26.99 -26.74
N GLY A 87 -19.62 27.16 -26.91
CA GLY A 87 -20.29 26.92 -28.17
C GLY A 87 -21.66 27.56 -28.21
N ASP A 88 -22.36 27.25 -29.29
CA ASP A 88 -23.69 27.76 -29.55
C ASP A 88 -24.53 26.68 -30.22
N VAL A 89 -25.79 26.61 -29.82
CA VAL A 89 -26.81 25.75 -30.42
C VAL A 89 -27.79 26.63 -31.15
N LEU A 90 -27.90 26.42 -32.47
CA LEU A 90 -28.88 27.09 -33.32
C LEU A 90 -30.05 26.15 -33.59
N ILE A 91 -31.25 26.64 -33.30
CA ILE A 91 -32.53 25.98 -33.58
C ILE A 91 -33.38 26.95 -34.40
N LYS A 92 -34.06 26.45 -35.43
CA LYS A 92 -35.06 27.23 -36.16
C LYS A 92 -36.34 27.33 -35.36
N GLY A 93 -36.76 28.55 -35.09
CA GLY A 93 -38.05 28.89 -34.53
C GLY A 93 -39.19 28.51 -35.47
N PRO A 94 -40.42 28.34 -34.95
CA PRO A 94 -41.59 28.05 -35.77
C PRO A 94 -41.91 29.15 -36.81
N ASP A 95 -41.49 30.38 -36.52
CA ASP A 95 -41.53 31.56 -37.39
C ASP A 95 -40.41 31.60 -38.46
N GLY A 96 -39.55 30.58 -38.49
CA GLY A 96 -38.39 30.48 -39.37
C GLY A 96 -37.19 31.32 -38.91
N SER A 97 -37.27 31.99 -37.76
CA SER A 97 -36.15 32.74 -37.19
C SER A 97 -35.10 31.81 -36.57
N ASP A 98 -33.83 32.16 -36.64
CA ASP A 98 -32.77 31.40 -35.96
C ASP A 98 -32.71 31.80 -34.48
N ARG A 99 -32.80 30.82 -33.57
CA ARG A 99 -32.63 31.01 -32.14
C ARG A 99 -31.31 30.40 -31.67
N HIS A 100 -30.51 31.24 -31.02
CA HIS A 100 -29.18 30.89 -30.52
C HIS A 100 -29.22 30.63 -29.01
N PHE A 101 -28.61 29.52 -28.60
CA PHE A 101 -28.45 29.14 -27.21
C PHE A 101 -26.97 28.95 -26.89
N PRO A 102 -26.33 29.89 -26.18
CA PRO A 102 -24.94 29.75 -25.80
C PRO A 102 -24.77 28.60 -24.81
N ILE A 103 -23.80 27.74 -25.06
CA ILE A 103 -23.47 26.60 -24.22
C ILE A 103 -22.01 26.68 -23.78
N LYS A 104 -21.75 26.22 -22.57
CA LYS A 104 -20.40 26.05 -22.05
C LYS A 104 -20.32 24.76 -21.27
N GLY A 105 -19.15 24.16 -21.26
CA GLY A 105 -18.88 22.97 -20.47
C GLY A 105 -17.43 22.92 -20.03
N GLN A 106 -17.18 22.10 -19.03
CA GLN A 106 -15.84 21.82 -18.53
C GLN A 106 -15.68 20.34 -18.25
N TYR A 107 -14.48 19.82 -18.45
CA TYR A 107 -14.11 18.45 -18.09
C TYR A 107 -12.68 18.42 -17.54
N MET A 108 -12.40 17.50 -16.62
CA MET A 108 -11.08 17.32 -16.03
C MET A 108 -10.37 16.16 -16.70
N VAL A 109 -9.12 16.37 -17.11
CA VAL A 109 -8.25 15.28 -17.58
C VAL A 109 -7.25 14.96 -16.49
N SER A 110 -7.32 13.75 -15.96
CA SER A 110 -6.37 13.25 -14.97
C SER A 110 -5.38 12.30 -15.64
N SER A 111 -4.12 12.35 -15.21
CA SER A 111 -3.15 11.30 -15.57
C SER A 111 -3.58 9.97 -14.95
N PRO A 112 -3.42 8.83 -15.65
CA PRO A 112 -3.59 7.53 -15.03
C PRO A 112 -2.66 7.41 -13.81
N ASN A 113 -3.21 7.04 -12.66
CA ASN A 113 -2.42 6.75 -11.46
C ASN A 113 -2.30 5.23 -11.30
N VAL A 114 -1.06 4.72 -11.28
CA VAL A 114 -0.77 3.31 -11.00
C VAL A 114 0.07 3.25 -9.73
N VAL A 115 -0.47 2.60 -8.69
CA VAL A 115 0.25 2.34 -7.44
C VAL A 115 0.80 0.92 -7.48
N ILE A 116 2.12 0.79 -7.64
CA ILE A 116 2.82 -0.50 -7.57
C ILE A 116 3.50 -0.61 -6.20
N SER A 117 2.98 -1.46 -5.32
CA SER A 117 3.52 -1.68 -3.97
C SER A 117 3.90 -3.15 -3.76
N PRO A 118 5.08 -3.46 -3.20
CA PRO A 118 5.45 -4.84 -2.90
C PRO A 118 4.58 -5.42 -1.78
N THR A 119 3.78 -6.43 -2.10
CA THR A 119 2.82 -7.04 -1.16
C THR A 119 3.48 -7.85 -0.05
N LYS A 120 4.77 -8.18 -0.19
CA LYS A 120 5.53 -8.95 0.80
C LYS A 120 6.28 -8.10 1.84
N MET A 121 6.19 -6.76 1.77
CA MET A 121 6.89 -5.87 2.72
C MET A 121 6.05 -5.44 3.94
N ASN A 122 4.75 -5.78 3.98
CA ASN A 122 3.89 -5.48 5.13
C ASN A 122 4.14 -6.48 6.29
N VAL A 123 5.28 -6.35 6.95
CA VAL A 123 5.70 -7.25 8.04
C VAL A 123 6.01 -6.44 9.30
N PHE A 124 5.52 -6.92 10.45
CA PHE A 124 6.04 -6.54 11.76
C PHE A 124 6.83 -7.70 12.36
N TYR A 125 7.96 -7.37 12.97
CA TYR A 125 8.79 -8.32 13.68
C TYR A 125 8.44 -8.35 15.16
N GLU A 126 8.09 -9.53 15.65
CA GLU A 126 7.88 -9.80 17.06
C GLU A 126 9.21 -9.68 17.83
N GLY A 127 9.18 -9.08 19.02
CA GLY A 127 10.35 -8.95 19.90
C GLY A 127 11.18 -7.69 19.67
N VAL A 128 10.79 -6.84 18.71
CA VAL A 128 11.43 -5.55 18.42
C VAL A 128 10.41 -4.43 18.27
N GLU A 129 10.86 -3.19 18.41
CA GLU A 129 10.07 -2.00 18.15
C GLU A 129 9.98 -1.76 16.64
N ASN A 130 8.77 -1.78 16.07
CA ASN A 130 8.55 -1.57 14.63
C ASN A 130 8.04 -0.13 14.40
N PRO A 131 8.88 0.81 13.91
CA PRO A 131 8.43 2.15 13.60
C PRO A 131 7.46 2.16 12.40
N VAL A 132 6.40 2.95 12.50
CA VAL A 132 5.41 3.14 11.43
C VAL A 132 4.91 4.58 11.42
N GLU A 133 4.71 5.13 10.22
CA GLU A 133 4.05 6.42 10.02
C GLU A 133 2.63 6.21 9.53
N VAL A 134 1.70 6.98 10.08
CA VAL A 134 0.29 6.97 9.71
C VAL A 134 -0.13 8.40 9.43
N SER A 135 -0.54 8.66 8.19
CA SER A 135 -1.03 9.96 7.75
C SER A 135 -2.32 9.79 6.96
N VAL A 136 -3.21 10.76 7.11
CA VAL A 136 -4.45 10.85 6.34
C VAL A 136 -4.53 12.25 5.74
N PRO A 137 -4.63 12.38 4.40
CA PRO A 137 -4.73 13.70 3.77
C PRO A 137 -5.87 14.52 4.35
N GLY A 138 -5.59 15.79 4.69
CA GLY A 138 -6.59 16.72 5.24
C GLY A 138 -6.92 16.53 6.72
N ILE A 139 -6.34 15.55 7.43
CA ILE A 139 -6.56 15.34 8.86
C ILE A 139 -5.23 15.44 9.63
N PRO A 140 -5.09 16.39 10.55
CA PRO A 140 -3.90 16.51 11.39
C PRO A 140 -3.66 15.23 12.21
N SER A 141 -2.39 14.87 12.39
CA SER A 141 -2.00 13.59 13.00
C SER A 141 -2.54 13.40 14.43
N GLU A 142 -2.68 14.50 15.16
CA GLU A 142 -3.19 14.58 16.54
C GLU A 142 -4.67 14.23 16.65
N ASN A 143 -5.43 14.39 15.56
CA ASN A 143 -6.84 14.04 15.49
C ASN A 143 -7.05 12.57 15.07
N LEU A 144 -5.97 11.86 14.72
CA LEU A 144 -6.01 10.45 14.35
C LEU A 144 -6.01 9.57 15.60
N ARG A 145 -7.00 8.68 15.66
CA ARG A 145 -7.08 7.56 16.58
C ARG A 145 -6.62 6.32 15.85
N VAL A 146 -5.47 5.78 16.25
CA VAL A 146 -4.88 4.58 15.64
C VAL A 146 -4.94 3.44 16.65
N SER A 147 -5.48 2.30 16.22
CA SER A 147 -5.53 1.07 17.00
C SER A 147 -4.93 -0.09 16.22
N ILE A 148 -4.55 -1.15 16.93
CA ILE A 148 -3.92 -2.33 16.34
C ILE A 148 -4.41 -3.62 17.00
N THR A 149 -4.55 -4.70 16.23
CA THR A 149 -4.79 -6.05 16.75
C THR A 149 -3.47 -6.83 16.90
N ASN A 150 -3.42 -7.81 17.79
CA ASN A 150 -2.23 -8.66 18.00
C ASN A 150 -0.93 -7.88 18.33
N GLY A 151 -1.05 -6.70 18.95
CA GLY A 151 0.07 -5.89 19.35
C GLY A 151 -0.36 -4.67 20.17
N LYS A 152 0.63 -3.86 20.53
CA LYS A 152 0.46 -2.54 21.11
C LYS A 152 1.00 -1.50 20.13
N ILE A 153 0.29 -0.40 19.96
CA ILE A 153 0.76 0.75 19.19
C ILE A 153 0.88 1.95 20.13
N THR A 154 2.01 2.64 20.08
CA THR A 154 2.28 3.83 20.90
C THR A 154 2.77 4.96 20.02
N ARG A 155 2.29 6.18 20.27
CA ARG A 155 2.78 7.37 19.55
C ARG A 155 4.19 7.73 20.04
N ARG A 156 5.11 8.01 19.11
CA ARG A 156 6.47 8.48 19.38
C ARG A 156 6.84 9.56 18.37
N GLY A 157 6.84 10.82 18.80
CA GLY A 157 7.03 11.97 17.91
C GLY A 157 5.92 12.08 16.87
N ALA A 158 6.32 12.22 15.59
CA ALA A 158 5.41 12.27 14.45
C ALA A 158 4.88 10.89 14.01
N GLY A 159 5.50 9.80 14.47
CA GLY A 159 5.15 8.43 14.10
C GLY A 159 4.59 7.61 15.26
N TYR A 160 4.55 6.30 15.03
CA TYR A 160 4.11 5.30 15.99
C TYR A 160 5.13 4.16 16.07
N ILE A 161 5.19 3.52 17.22
CA ILE A 161 5.91 2.27 17.42
C ILE A 161 4.90 1.15 17.62
N VAL A 162 5.03 0.10 16.83
CA VAL A 162 4.27 -1.14 16.93
C VAL A 162 5.11 -2.21 17.62
N GLN A 163 4.55 -2.81 18.66
CA GLN A 163 5.11 -3.94 19.38
C GLN A 163 4.13 -5.11 19.29
N PRO A 164 4.35 -6.09 18.41
CA PRO A 164 3.52 -7.29 18.33
C PRO A 164 3.47 -8.04 19.67
N THR A 165 2.33 -8.65 19.99
CA THR A 165 2.18 -9.43 21.22
C THR A 165 3.05 -10.68 21.18
N ASN A 166 3.68 -11.05 22.30
CA ASN A 166 4.43 -12.30 22.39
C ASN A 166 3.53 -13.51 22.08
N GLY A 167 3.99 -14.41 21.20
CA GLY A 167 3.27 -15.57 20.67
C GLY A 167 2.47 -15.29 19.40
N SER A 168 2.48 -14.06 18.87
CA SER A 168 1.63 -13.70 17.72
C SER A 168 2.27 -13.92 16.35
N ALA A 169 3.54 -14.33 16.28
CA ALA A 169 4.20 -14.66 15.01
C ALA A 169 3.42 -15.72 14.21
N GLY A 170 3.30 -15.49 12.90
CA GLY A 170 2.47 -16.29 11.99
C GLY A 170 1.01 -15.80 11.87
N ARG A 171 0.58 -14.87 12.73
CA ARG A 171 -0.73 -14.22 12.64
C ARG A 171 -0.66 -12.92 11.85
N GLU A 172 -1.83 -12.38 11.55
CA GLU A 172 -2.01 -11.06 10.97
C GLU A 172 -2.33 -10.03 12.06
N SER A 173 -1.79 -8.82 11.92
CA SER A 173 -2.07 -7.66 12.76
C SER A 173 -2.69 -6.57 11.89
N VAL A 174 -3.81 -6.01 12.33
CA VAL A 174 -4.57 -5.01 11.56
C VAL A 174 -4.44 -3.67 12.26
N ILE A 175 -3.88 -2.68 11.56
CA ILE A 175 -3.93 -1.28 11.98
C ILE A 175 -5.25 -0.70 11.48
N SER A 176 -6.01 -0.08 12.37
CA SER A 176 -7.25 0.64 12.05
C SER A 176 -7.08 2.11 12.42
N VAL A 177 -7.49 3.00 11.51
CA VAL A 177 -7.37 4.45 11.68
C VAL A 177 -8.77 5.06 11.66
N SER A 178 -9.08 5.86 12.67
CA SER A 178 -10.29 6.66 12.73
C SER A 178 -9.96 8.10 13.12
N ALA A 179 -10.87 9.03 12.83
CA ALA A 179 -10.83 10.39 13.38
C ALA A 179 -12.24 10.81 13.77
N ASN A 180 -12.33 11.71 14.74
CA ASN A 180 -13.58 12.38 15.03
C ASN A 180 -13.76 13.52 14.02
N VAL A 181 -14.80 13.43 13.18
CA VAL A 181 -15.16 14.49 12.23
C VAL A 181 -16.57 14.93 12.59
N ASN A 182 -16.72 16.19 13.00
CA ASN A 182 -17.99 16.80 13.38
C ASN A 182 -18.76 16.02 14.48
N GLY A 183 -18.04 15.50 15.49
CA GLY A 183 -18.63 14.78 16.63
C GLY A 183 -18.83 13.29 16.41
N ASN A 184 -18.71 12.80 15.17
CA ASN A 184 -18.84 11.38 14.85
C ASN A 184 -17.47 10.74 14.59
N ASP A 185 -17.21 9.60 15.23
CA ASP A 185 -16.02 8.80 14.96
C ASP A 185 -16.17 8.12 13.60
N ARG A 186 -15.39 8.59 12.63
CA ARG A 186 -15.38 8.08 11.26
C ARG A 186 -14.19 7.15 11.07
N ASN A 187 -14.45 5.94 10.58
CA ASN A 187 -13.38 5.03 10.15
C ASN A 187 -12.77 5.55 8.85
N LEU A 188 -11.45 5.72 8.85
CA LEU A 188 -10.68 6.27 7.72
C LEU A 188 -9.96 5.19 6.92
N GLY A 189 -9.90 3.97 7.46
CA GLY A 189 -9.30 2.83 6.78
C GLY A 189 -8.66 1.83 7.73
N ARG A 190 -8.26 0.70 7.15
CA ARG A 190 -7.50 -0.35 7.83
C ARG A 190 -6.46 -0.94 6.90
N LYS A 191 -5.35 -1.41 7.47
CA LYS A 191 -4.29 -2.10 6.74
C LYS A 191 -3.76 -3.28 7.54
N SER A 192 -3.61 -4.42 6.87
CA SER A 192 -3.11 -5.63 7.49
C SER A 192 -1.62 -5.83 7.29
N PHE A 193 -0.96 -6.36 8.32
CA PHE A 193 0.46 -6.66 8.40
C PHE A 193 0.65 -8.09 8.90
N ARG A 194 1.60 -8.82 8.34
CA ARG A 194 1.96 -10.15 8.83
C ARG A 194 2.93 -10.01 9.99
N ILE A 195 2.76 -10.80 11.04
CA ILE A 195 3.70 -10.84 12.15
C ILE A 195 4.70 -11.96 11.90
N ARG A 196 5.99 -11.64 11.87
CA ARG A 196 7.08 -12.61 11.73
C ARG A 196 7.99 -12.57 12.95
N ARG A 197 8.71 -13.66 13.19
CA ARG A 197 9.83 -13.64 14.13
C ARG A 197 10.99 -12.94 13.46
N VAL A 198 11.79 -12.24 14.26
CA VAL A 198 13.15 -11.86 13.85
C VAL A 198 13.87 -13.14 13.39
N PRO A 199 14.56 -13.15 12.24
CA PRO A 199 15.31 -14.31 11.78
C PRO A 199 16.36 -14.76 12.82
N ASP A 200 16.83 -16.00 12.69
CA ASP A 200 17.88 -16.48 13.59
C ASP A 200 19.25 -15.92 13.18
N PRO A 201 20.09 -15.51 14.14
CA PRO A 201 21.45 -15.05 13.83
C PRO A 201 22.32 -16.22 13.36
N VAL A 202 23.43 -15.89 12.72
CA VAL A 202 24.43 -16.85 12.26
C VAL A 202 25.56 -16.91 13.29
N ALA A 203 25.85 -18.11 13.78
CA ALA A 203 27.00 -18.34 14.66
C ALA A 203 28.30 -18.35 13.84
N LYS A 204 29.33 -17.67 14.37
CA LYS A 204 30.63 -17.54 13.71
C LYS A 204 31.80 -17.64 14.69
N VAL A 205 32.91 -18.11 14.16
CA VAL A 205 34.24 -18.05 14.79
C VAL A 205 35.19 -17.48 13.75
N ASN A 206 35.96 -16.44 14.10
CA ASN A 206 36.82 -15.73 13.15
C ASN A 206 36.06 -15.26 11.88
N ASN A 207 34.82 -14.80 12.05
CA ASN A 207 33.90 -14.43 10.96
C ASN A 207 33.62 -15.56 9.93
N GLN A 208 33.83 -16.82 10.31
CA GLN A 208 33.59 -18.00 9.49
C GLN A 208 32.52 -18.88 10.13
N ARG A 209 31.63 -19.43 9.30
CA ARG A 209 30.62 -20.44 9.67
C ARG A 209 31.04 -21.87 9.25
N ASP A 210 31.92 -21.94 8.26
CA ASP A 210 32.49 -23.16 7.73
C ASP A 210 33.83 -22.85 7.06
N GLY A 211 34.55 -23.90 6.65
CA GLY A 211 35.76 -23.77 5.83
C GLY A 211 37.02 -24.24 6.53
N THR A 212 38.16 -23.77 6.02
CA THR A 212 39.49 -24.16 6.51
C THR A 212 40.09 -23.03 7.34
N ILE A 213 40.70 -23.37 8.48
CA ILE A 213 41.28 -22.41 9.41
C ILE A 213 42.65 -22.89 9.91
N PRO A 214 43.69 -22.03 9.93
CA PRO A 214 44.96 -22.37 10.56
C PRO A 214 44.77 -22.62 12.05
N LYS A 215 45.37 -23.71 12.57
CA LYS A 215 45.24 -24.09 13.98
C LYS A 215 45.54 -22.94 14.95
N ALA A 216 46.61 -22.19 14.68
CA ALA A 216 47.02 -21.06 15.50
C ALA A 216 45.92 -19.99 15.60
N ILE A 217 45.26 -19.67 14.48
CA ILE A 217 44.17 -18.68 14.43
C ILE A 217 42.94 -19.19 15.19
N LEU A 218 42.56 -20.46 14.98
CA LEU A 218 41.45 -21.08 15.69
C LEU A 218 41.65 -21.04 17.22
N THR A 219 42.83 -21.44 17.69
CA THR A 219 43.14 -21.46 19.13
C THR A 219 43.32 -20.08 19.76
N ALA A 220 43.56 -19.04 18.94
CA ALA A 220 43.67 -17.66 19.38
C ALA A 220 42.30 -16.97 19.54
N GLN A 221 41.23 -17.54 18.95
CA GLN A 221 39.89 -16.99 19.12
C GLN A 221 39.44 -17.12 20.57
N LEU A 222 38.73 -16.10 21.05
CA LEU A 222 38.19 -16.08 22.41
C LEU A 222 36.91 -16.90 22.54
N GLY A 223 36.13 -17.03 21.46
CA GLY A 223 34.81 -17.63 21.54
C GLY A 223 34.02 -17.57 20.26
N VAL A 224 32.71 -17.82 20.39
CA VAL A 224 31.71 -17.83 19.34
C VAL A 224 30.89 -16.55 19.41
N VAL A 225 30.61 -15.94 18.27
CA VAL A 225 29.75 -14.76 18.13
C VAL A 225 28.50 -15.16 17.34
N ALA A 226 27.36 -14.49 17.61
CA ALA A 226 26.12 -14.66 16.87
C ALA A 226 25.76 -13.32 16.21
N ASP A 227 25.88 -13.27 14.88
CA ASP A 227 25.67 -12.05 14.10
C ASP A 227 24.39 -12.15 13.26
N MET A 228 23.67 -11.04 13.14
CA MET A 228 22.58 -10.91 12.18
C MET A 228 23.11 -10.47 10.82
N GLU A 229 22.91 -11.29 9.80
CA GLU A 229 23.20 -10.94 8.41
C GLU A 229 21.90 -10.46 7.73
N ASP A 230 22.02 -9.44 6.87
CA ASP A 230 20.94 -8.95 6.00
C ASP A 230 19.62 -8.62 6.73
N PHE A 231 19.69 -7.95 7.87
CA PHE A 231 18.52 -7.54 8.65
C PHE A 231 18.53 -6.05 8.98
N GLU A 232 17.38 -5.40 8.80
CA GLU A 232 17.25 -3.94 8.87
C GLU A 232 17.25 -3.39 10.29
N PHE A 233 17.06 -4.23 11.31
CA PHE A 233 17.11 -3.83 12.72
C PHE A 233 18.47 -4.13 13.32
N ASP A 234 19.04 -3.15 14.01
CA ASP A 234 20.24 -3.32 14.81
C ASP A 234 19.92 -4.12 16.08
N LEU A 235 20.24 -5.43 16.06
CA LEU A 235 19.99 -6.35 17.16
C LEU A 235 21.26 -7.08 17.55
N GLN A 236 21.51 -7.15 18.85
CA GLN A 236 22.64 -7.89 19.41
C GLN A 236 22.17 -9.22 19.99
N PHE A 237 22.78 -10.31 19.53
CA PHE A 237 22.56 -11.65 20.07
C PHE A 237 23.76 -12.09 20.90
N LYS A 238 23.49 -12.66 22.07
CA LYS A 238 24.52 -13.19 22.97
C LYS A 238 24.49 -14.71 22.95
N VAL A 239 25.60 -15.34 22.58
CA VAL A 239 25.79 -16.78 22.73
C VAL A 239 25.81 -17.13 24.23
N THR A 240 24.95 -18.06 24.62
CA THR A 240 24.73 -18.50 26.01
C THR A 240 25.33 -19.86 26.31
N GLY A 241 25.79 -20.59 25.30
CA GLY A 241 26.49 -21.86 25.46
C GLY A 241 26.66 -22.59 24.13
N PHE A 242 27.62 -23.50 24.07
CA PHE A 242 27.92 -24.34 22.91
C PHE A 242 28.85 -25.49 23.32
N SER A 243 29.02 -26.49 22.45
CA SER A 243 29.94 -27.60 22.63
C SER A 243 30.99 -27.59 21.52
N VAL A 244 32.25 -27.89 21.83
CA VAL A 244 33.30 -28.15 20.84
C VAL A 244 33.57 -29.64 20.81
N ALA A 245 33.48 -30.24 19.63
CA ALA A 245 33.67 -31.67 19.42
C ALA A 245 34.71 -31.94 18.32
N VAL A 246 35.56 -32.94 18.56
CA VAL A 246 36.54 -33.46 17.59
C VAL A 246 36.48 -34.98 17.58
N ILE A 247 36.82 -35.59 16.44
CA ILE A 247 36.91 -37.06 16.34
C ILE A 247 38.34 -37.48 16.69
N ARG A 248 38.53 -38.20 17.81
CA ARG A 248 39.83 -38.77 18.21
C ARG A 248 39.72 -40.28 18.31
N ASN A 249 40.61 -41.01 17.63
CA ASN A 249 40.63 -42.48 17.61
C ASN A 249 39.29 -43.13 17.25
N GLY A 250 38.50 -42.49 16.37
CA GLY A 250 37.18 -42.98 15.95
C GLY A 250 36.01 -42.61 16.89
N TYR A 251 36.27 -41.99 18.03
CA TYR A 251 35.24 -41.54 18.97
C TYR A 251 35.09 -40.02 18.95
N ILE A 252 33.87 -39.53 19.18
CA ILE A 252 33.60 -38.11 19.39
C ILE A 252 34.02 -37.77 20.82
N VAL A 253 34.89 -36.77 20.95
CA VAL A 253 35.26 -36.18 22.23
C VAL A 253 34.80 -34.73 22.22
N ASP A 254 33.92 -34.37 23.16
CA ASP A 254 33.34 -33.04 23.25
C ASP A 254 33.52 -32.40 24.64
N SER A 255 33.50 -31.07 24.65
CA SER A 255 33.50 -30.26 25.88
C SER A 255 32.55 -29.08 25.72
N LYS A 256 31.85 -28.73 26.81
CA LYS A 256 30.79 -27.71 26.83
C LYS A 256 31.27 -26.38 27.42
N SER A 257 30.79 -25.30 26.83
CA SER A 257 30.86 -23.95 27.39
C SER A 257 29.46 -23.46 27.76
N ASN A 258 29.38 -22.75 28.89
CA ASN A 258 28.14 -22.15 29.41
C ASN A 258 28.05 -20.64 29.13
N ASN A 259 28.90 -20.13 28.25
CA ASN A 259 28.88 -18.75 27.78
C ASN A 259 29.34 -18.69 26.31
N ASN A 260 29.72 -17.51 25.84
CA ASN A 260 30.21 -17.31 24.48
C ASN A 260 31.71 -17.60 24.30
N LEU A 261 32.46 -17.85 25.37
CA LEU A 261 33.92 -18.03 25.35
C LEU A 261 34.31 -19.51 25.29
N PHE A 262 35.45 -19.79 24.68
CA PHE A 262 36.07 -21.12 24.71
C PHE A 262 36.67 -21.40 26.09
N THR A 263 36.42 -22.61 26.60
CA THR A 263 37.11 -23.12 27.80
C THR A 263 38.52 -23.61 27.45
N GLU A 264 39.38 -23.81 28.46
CA GLU A 264 40.71 -24.36 28.22
C GLU A 264 40.64 -25.81 27.72
N GLU A 265 39.69 -26.63 28.21
CA GLU A 265 39.48 -27.99 27.70
C GLU A 265 39.10 -27.97 26.21
N GLN A 266 38.25 -27.04 25.79
CA GLN A 266 37.90 -26.86 24.38
C GLN A 266 39.13 -26.43 23.55
N LYS A 267 39.97 -25.52 24.07
CA LYS A 267 41.22 -25.13 23.41
C LYS A 267 42.20 -26.30 23.31
N GLU A 268 42.28 -27.17 24.31
CA GLU A 268 43.09 -28.39 24.27
C GLU A 268 42.58 -29.39 23.23
N LEU A 269 41.26 -29.51 23.08
CA LEU A 269 40.66 -30.30 22.00
C LEU A 269 41.11 -29.79 20.62
N MET A 270 41.05 -28.47 20.42
CA MET A 270 41.47 -27.80 19.18
C MET A 270 43.00 -27.87 18.94
N ARG A 271 43.83 -27.67 19.97
CA ARG A 271 45.30 -27.77 19.86
C ARG A 271 45.75 -29.18 19.45
N GLY A 272 45.09 -30.20 20.01
CA GLY A 272 45.36 -31.60 19.67
C GLY A 272 44.70 -32.08 18.37
N ALA A 273 43.98 -31.23 17.64
CA ALA A 273 43.47 -31.57 16.31
C ALA A 273 44.62 -31.53 15.27
N ASN A 274 44.64 -32.54 14.40
CA ASN A 274 45.61 -32.66 13.32
C ASN A 274 45.16 -31.89 12.07
N ARG A 275 46.10 -31.59 11.18
CA ARG A 275 45.79 -31.03 9.86
C ARG A 275 44.81 -31.94 9.11
N GLY A 276 43.81 -31.34 8.48
CA GLY A 276 42.69 -32.00 7.79
C GLY A 276 41.58 -32.50 8.71
N GLN A 277 41.76 -32.45 10.04
CA GLN A 277 40.73 -32.87 10.98
C GLN A 277 39.64 -31.80 11.12
N ARG A 278 38.39 -32.25 11.27
CA ARG A 278 37.24 -31.38 11.52
C ARG A 278 37.08 -31.10 13.01
N VAL A 279 36.84 -29.84 13.32
CA VAL A 279 36.39 -29.33 14.62
C VAL A 279 34.95 -28.87 14.44
N PHE A 280 34.05 -29.43 15.23
CA PHE A 280 32.63 -29.08 15.23
C PHE A 280 32.33 -28.19 16.42
N ILE A 281 31.65 -27.08 16.19
CA ILE A 281 31.13 -26.22 17.25
C ILE A 281 29.61 -26.29 17.13
N GLN A 282 29.00 -27.04 18.03
CA GLN A 282 27.62 -27.51 17.93
C GLN A 282 26.82 -27.16 19.18
N ASP A 283 25.52 -27.47 19.16
CA ASP A 283 24.57 -27.15 20.22
C ASP A 283 24.59 -25.66 20.62
N ILE A 284 24.92 -24.79 19.67
CA ILE A 284 25.11 -23.36 19.92
C ILE A 284 23.76 -22.76 20.31
N GLN A 285 23.69 -22.16 21.49
CA GLN A 285 22.52 -21.45 22.00
C GLN A 285 22.82 -19.96 22.04
N ALA A 286 21.89 -19.13 21.55
CA ALA A 286 21.97 -17.68 21.68
C ALA A 286 20.65 -17.09 22.18
N SER A 287 20.73 -15.92 22.81
CA SER A 287 19.57 -15.12 23.23
C SER A 287 19.62 -13.75 22.58
N GLY A 288 18.49 -13.32 22.03
CA GLY A 288 18.31 -11.98 21.50
C GLY A 288 17.73 -11.01 22.54
N PRO A 289 17.48 -9.75 22.13
CA PRO A 289 16.79 -8.75 22.97
C PRO A 289 15.36 -9.15 23.34
N ASP A 290 14.76 -10.06 22.57
CA ASP A 290 13.45 -10.68 22.83
C ASP A 290 13.47 -11.65 24.03
N GLY A 291 14.65 -11.93 24.61
CA GLY A 291 14.84 -12.83 25.74
C GLY A 291 14.66 -14.31 25.40
N ARG A 292 14.49 -14.66 24.11
CA ARG A 292 14.26 -16.04 23.67
C ARG A 292 15.57 -16.73 23.37
N ARG A 293 15.70 -17.96 23.87
CA ARG A 293 16.80 -18.86 23.51
C ARG A 293 16.55 -19.47 22.13
N ARG A 294 17.59 -19.49 21.31
CA ARG A 294 17.59 -19.99 19.93
C ARG A 294 18.74 -20.95 19.75
N ALA A 295 18.47 -22.10 19.15
CA ALA A 295 19.49 -23.03 18.70
C ALA A 295 19.99 -22.58 17.33
N LEU A 296 21.30 -22.36 17.21
CA LEU A 296 21.94 -21.90 15.97
C LEU A 296 22.59 -23.07 15.23
N GLY A 297 22.90 -22.84 13.96
CA GLY A 297 23.58 -23.82 13.11
C GLY A 297 24.97 -24.20 13.65
N THR A 298 25.39 -25.43 13.39
CA THR A 298 26.73 -25.93 13.74
C THR A 298 27.79 -25.29 12.85
N ILE A 299 28.90 -24.85 13.44
CA ILE A 299 30.08 -24.39 12.71
C ILE A 299 30.99 -25.60 12.49
N THR A 300 31.44 -25.81 11.26
CA THR A 300 32.36 -26.90 10.91
C THR A 300 33.64 -26.34 10.31
N LEU A 301 34.74 -26.43 11.06
CA LEU A 301 36.05 -25.93 10.63
C LEU A 301 37.01 -27.09 10.39
N VAL A 302 37.75 -27.03 9.28
CA VAL A 302 38.83 -27.96 8.94
C VAL A 302 40.15 -27.31 9.34
N VAL A 303 40.96 -27.99 10.13
CA VAL A 303 42.27 -27.47 10.55
C VAL A 303 43.26 -27.55 9.37
N ASP A 304 43.88 -26.45 9.00
CA ASP A 304 45.04 -26.42 8.08
C ASP A 304 46.37 -26.66 8.80
#